data_AF-A0A9W9SI52-F1
#
_entry.id   AF-A0A9W9SI52-F1
#
_cell.length_a   1.000
_cell.length_b   1.000
_cell.length_c   1.000
_cell.angle_alpha   90.00
_cell.angle_beta   90.00
_cell.angle_gamma   90.00
#
_symmetry.space_group_name_H-M   'P 1'
#
loop_
_entity.id
_entity.type
_entity.pdbx_description
1 polymer ?
#
loop_
_entity_poly.entity_id
_entity_poly.type
_entity_poly.pdbx_seq_one_letter_code
_entity_poly.pdbx_strand_id
1 'polypeptide(L)' 'MKTTLLLGAITSLASHATAFYGQMAASGYIDINGFPYQYVYLTDYNTGSTYQGLTTPGFNGCTDVHCGI' A
#
# COMPACT_ATOMS: atom_id res chain seq x y z
N MET A 1 34.88 -35.87 19.69
CA MET A 1 35.06 -34.55 19.07
C MET A 1 33.71 -34.07 18.56
N LYS A 2 33.44 -32.80 18.81
CA LYS A 2 32.18 -32.07 18.62
C LYS A 2 32.29 -31.34 17.27
N THR A 3 31.42 -31.62 16.32
CA THR A 3 31.23 -30.75 15.13
C THR A 3 29.78 -30.75 14.70
N THR A 4 29.14 -29.67 15.13
CA THR A 4 27.91 -29.06 14.66
C THR A 4 27.83 -28.97 13.14
N LEU A 5 26.68 -29.32 12.55
CA LEU A 5 26.23 -28.74 11.29
C LEU A 5 24.72 -28.47 11.36
N LEU A 6 24.36 -27.35 11.99
CA LEU A 6 23.04 -26.74 11.94
C LEU A 6 22.91 -25.98 10.61
N LEU A 7 22.67 -26.68 9.50
CA LEU A 7 22.39 -26.03 8.21
C LEU A 7 21.10 -26.62 7.63
N GLY A 8 19.98 -25.89 7.76
CA GLY A 8 18.76 -26.30 7.08
C GLY A 8 17.47 -25.54 7.37
N ALA A 9 17.47 -24.53 8.26
CA ALA A 9 16.26 -23.76 8.59
C ALA A 9 16.35 -22.28 8.19
N ILE A 10 17.03 -21.96 7.07
CA ILE A 10 17.01 -20.61 6.48
C ILE A 10 16.03 -20.56 5.30
N THR A 11 14.79 -21.00 5.54
CA THR A 11 13.67 -20.71 4.63
C THR A 11 12.48 -20.17 5.41
N SER A 12 12.71 -19.53 6.56
CA SER A 12 11.72 -18.63 7.15
C SER A 12 11.60 -17.39 6.27
N LEU A 13 10.87 -17.60 5.18
CA LEU A 13 9.97 -16.64 4.57
C LEU A 13 10.68 -15.38 4.10
N ALA A 14 11.26 -15.48 2.90
CA ALA A 14 11.30 -14.35 2.00
C ALA A 14 9.98 -13.59 2.14
N SER A 15 10.09 -12.39 2.70
CA SER A 15 9.00 -11.48 3.03
C SER A 15 7.99 -11.53 1.91
N HIS A 16 6.84 -12.17 2.14
CA HIS A 16 5.73 -12.06 1.23
C HIS A 16 5.33 -10.59 1.30
N ALA A 17 5.85 -9.77 0.38
CA ALA A 17 5.14 -8.58 -0.01
C ALA A 17 3.82 -9.11 -0.57
N THR A 18 2.82 -9.24 0.31
CA THR A 18 1.46 -9.51 -0.11
C THR A 18 1.07 -8.31 -0.93
N ALA A 19 1.17 -8.44 -2.26
CA ALA A 19 0.67 -7.43 -3.17
C ALA A 19 -0.79 -7.19 -2.78
N PHE A 20 -1.13 -5.93 -2.53
CA PHE A 20 -2.50 -5.55 -2.20
C PHE A 20 -3.43 -6.07 -3.30
N TYR A 21 -4.39 -6.93 -2.93
CA TYR A 21 -5.40 -7.44 -3.85
C TYR A 21 -6.66 -6.59 -3.74
N GLY A 22 -6.69 -5.53 -4.52
CA GLY A 22 -7.75 -4.54 -4.42
C GLY A 22 -7.60 -3.39 -5.40
N GLN A 23 -8.46 -2.39 -5.20
CA GLN A 23 -8.41 -1.13 -5.93
C GLN A 23 -8.06 0.02 -4.98
N MET A 24 -7.27 0.95 -5.49
CA MET A 24 -7.02 2.24 -4.86
C MET A 24 -7.65 3.33 -5.73
N ALA A 25 -8.38 4.25 -5.11
CA ALA A 25 -8.95 5.43 -5.77
C ALA A 25 -8.79 6.65 -4.89
N ALA A 26 -8.83 7.84 -5.48
CA ALA A 26 -8.76 9.09 -4.73
C ALA A 26 -9.89 10.04 -5.14
N SER A 27 -10.38 10.83 -4.19
CA SER A 27 -11.39 11.86 -4.45
C SER A 27 -10.79 13.06 -5.21
N GLY A 28 -11.63 14.03 -5.58
CA GLY A 28 -11.13 15.38 -5.85
C GLY A 28 -10.52 16.02 -4.60
N TYR A 29 -9.86 17.17 -4.78
CA TYR A 29 -9.33 17.94 -3.65
C TYR A 29 -10.47 18.62 -2.88
N ILE A 30 -10.33 18.64 -1.56
CA ILE A 30 -11.21 19.36 -0.63
C ILE A 30 -10.39 20.37 0.18
N ASP A 31 -10.96 21.54 0.45
CA ASP A 31 -10.30 22.53 1.31
C ASP A 31 -10.72 22.33 2.76
N ILE A 32 -9.73 22.25 3.65
CA ILE A 32 -9.95 22.25 5.10
C ILE A 32 -9.05 23.33 5.69
N ASN A 33 -9.66 24.41 6.17
CA ASN A 33 -8.98 25.55 6.77
C ASN A 33 -7.90 26.19 5.87
N GLY A 34 -8.16 26.28 4.56
CA GLY A 34 -7.22 26.87 3.61
C GLY A 34 -6.08 25.95 3.18
N PHE A 35 -6.12 24.67 3.58
CA PHE A 35 -5.20 23.64 3.13
C PHE A 35 -5.95 22.60 2.29
N PRO A 36 -5.43 22.25 1.10
CA PRO A 36 -6.02 21.19 0.29
C PRO A 36 -5.75 19.82 0.90
N TYR A 37 -6.75 18.95 0.89
CA TYR A 37 -6.69 17.55 1.28
C TYR A 37 -7.38 16.67 0.22
N GLN A 38 -7.22 15.36 0.34
CA GLN A 38 -7.84 14.38 -0.54
C GLN A 38 -8.23 13.14 0.27
N TYR A 39 -9.37 12.52 -0.06
CA TYR A 39 -9.67 11.19 0.44
C TYR A 39 -9.05 10.13 -0.46
N VAL A 40 -8.42 9.14 0.14
CA VAL A 40 -7.95 7.92 -0.52
C VAL A 40 -8.83 6.77 -0.07
N TYR A 41 -9.28 5.97 -1.03
CA TYR A 41 -10.13 4.81 -0.84
C TYR A 41 -9.33 3.55 -1.20
N LEU A 42 -9.36 2.56 -0.31
CA LEU A 42 -8.80 1.21 -0.54
C LEU A 42 -9.95 0.21 -0.50
N THR A 43 -10.19 -0.49 -1.59
CA THR A 43 -11.16 -1.59 -1.63
C THR A 43 -10.40 -2.90 -1.68
N ASP A 44 -10.50 -3.70 -0.61
CA ASP A 44 -9.93 -5.04 -0.56
C ASP A 44 -10.90 -6.05 -1.18
N TYR A 45 -10.45 -6.79 -2.19
CA TYR A 45 -11.30 -7.71 -2.94
C TYR A 45 -11.45 -9.08 -2.27
N ASN A 46 -10.62 -9.41 -1.27
CA ASN A 46 -10.78 -10.64 -0.50
C ASN A 46 -11.98 -10.56 0.45
N THR A 47 -12.16 -9.40 1.06
CA THR A 47 -13.17 -9.14 2.10
C THR A 47 -14.34 -8.30 1.60
N GLY A 48 -14.19 -7.60 0.47
CA GLY A 48 -15.14 -6.61 -0.03
C GLY A 48 -15.15 -5.32 0.80
N SER A 49 -14.23 -5.17 1.77
CA SER A 49 -14.18 -4.00 2.64
C SER A 49 -13.63 -2.79 1.91
N THR A 50 -14.18 -1.62 2.20
CA THR A 50 -13.65 -0.34 1.74
C THR A 50 -13.17 0.49 2.92
N TYR A 51 -11.93 0.94 2.87
CA TYR A 51 -11.30 1.81 3.84
C TYR A 51 -11.10 3.20 3.23
N GLN A 52 -11.22 4.24 4.05
CA GLN A 52 -10.95 5.61 3.63
C GLN A 52 -9.98 6.30 4.57
N GLY A 53 -9.11 7.14 4.01
CA GLY A 53 -8.19 7.98 4.75
C GLY A 53 -8.12 9.38 4.15
N LEU A 54 -7.96 10.38 5.01
CA LEU A 54 -7.69 11.76 4.58
C LEU A 54 -6.17 11.95 4.48
N THR A 55 -5.69 12.39 3.33
CA THR A 55 -4.27 12.65 3.08
C THR A 55 -4.08 14.07 2.57
N THR A 56 -2.84 14.55 2.66
CA THR A 56 -2.41 15.70 1.87
C THR A 56 -2.52 15.38 0.37
N PRO A 57 -2.54 16.40 -0.51
CA PRO A 57 -2.62 16.22 -1.95
C PRO A 57 -1.45 15.37 -2.48
N GLY A 58 -1.68 14.67 -3.59
CA GLY A 58 -0.62 13.91 -4.27
C GLY A 58 -1.07 12.57 -4.84
N PHE A 59 -2.19 12.02 -4.37
CA PHE A 59 -2.71 10.73 -4.86
C PHE A 59 -3.44 10.83 -6.21
N ASN A 60 -3.76 12.04 -6.68
CA ASN A 60 -4.25 12.27 -8.04
C ASN A 60 -3.11 12.32 -9.08
N GLY A 61 -1.84 12.24 -8.65
CA GLY A 61 -0.68 12.24 -9.54
C GLY A 61 -0.29 10.82 -9.93
N CYS A 62 -0.98 10.25 -10.93
CA CYS A 62 -0.50 9.23 -11.89
C CYS A 62 -1.69 8.51 -12.54
N THR A 63 -2.36 9.17 -13.50
CA THR A 63 -3.36 8.53 -14.36
C THR A 63 -2.90 8.31 -15.81
N ASP A 64 -1.74 8.83 -16.22
CA ASP A 64 -1.25 8.69 -17.61
C ASP A 64 0.27 8.46 -17.79
N VAL A 65 1.10 8.66 -16.77
CA VAL A 65 2.55 8.42 -16.88
C VAL A 65 3.00 7.71 -15.61
N HIS A 66 3.63 6.55 -15.77
CA HIS A 66 4.29 5.81 -14.71
C HIS A 66 5.03 6.79 -13.78
N CYS A 67 4.64 6.83 -12.50
CA CYS A 67 5.42 7.50 -11.47
C CYS A 67 6.79 6.81 -11.42
N GLY A 68 7.83 7.48 -11.91
CA GLY A 68 9.19 7.00 -11.83
C GLY A 68 9.58 6.84 -10.37
N ILE A 69 9.91 5.61 -9.98
CA ILE A 69 10.49 5.28 -8.68
C ILE A 69 11.85 5.95 -8.48
#